data_AF-C6DIT5-F1
#
_entry.id   AF-C6DIT5-F1
#
_cell.length_a   1.000
_cell.length_b   1.000
_cell.length_c   1.000
_cell.angle_alpha   90.00
_cell.angle_beta   90.00
_cell.angle_gamma   90.00
#
_symmetry.space_group_name_H-M   'P 1'
#
loop_
_entity.id
_entity.type
_entity.pdbx_description
1 polymer ?
#
loop_
_entity_poly.entity_id
_entity_poly.type
_entity_poly.pdbx_seq_one_letter_code
_entity_poly.pdbx_strand_id
1 'polypeptide(L)'
;MNIVCVAACTAGIAHTYIAREKLIKGANALNYAIKVETQGTIGTENELTPDEIAAADVVILAIDIKITGEERFKGKPIVRVKTEVVIKSPIKFLEKVASSLAGA
;
A
#
# COMPACT_ATOMS: atom_id res chain seq x y z
N MET A 1 -8.38 -3.67 -11.01
CA MET A 1 -7.80 -4.26 -9.79
C MET A 1 -7.97 -3.26 -8.65
N ASN A 2 -8.42 -3.74 -7.49
CA ASN A 2 -8.58 -2.93 -6.29
C ASN A 2 -7.42 -3.21 -5.33
N ILE A 3 -6.69 -2.18 -4.97
CA ILE A 3 -5.47 -2.28 -4.17
C ILE A 3 -5.67 -1.43 -2.93
N VAL A 4 -5.42 -2.02 -1.76
CA VAL A 4 -5.29 -1.23 -0.54
C VAL A 4 -3.84 -1.28 -0.10
N CYS A 5 -3.34 -0.16 0.40
CA CYS A 5 -1.96 -0.02 0.80
C CYS A 5 -1.86 0.69 2.14
N VAL A 6 -0.89 0.27 2.96
CA VAL A 6 -0.47 1.01 4.15
C VAL A 6 0.96 1.48 3.94
N ALA A 7 1.18 2.77 4.09
CA ALA A 7 2.49 3.40 4.01
C ALA A 7 2.92 3.86 5.41
N ALA A 8 4.08 3.40 5.88
CA ALA A 8 4.61 3.79 7.19
C ALA A 8 6.14 3.82 7.18
N CYS A 9 6.74 4.96 7.51
CA CYS A 9 8.19 5.12 7.50
C CYS A 9 8.69 5.70 8.83
N THR A 10 9.73 5.07 9.41
CA THR A 10 10.49 5.59 10.56
C THR A 10 11.08 6.98 10.30
N ALA A 11 11.47 7.25 9.05
CA ALA A 11 12.19 8.45 8.66
C ALA A 11 11.35 9.74 8.73
N GLY A 12 10.03 9.62 8.85
CA GLY A 12 9.12 10.74 9.03
C GLY A 12 8.02 10.83 7.97
N ILE A 13 7.13 11.81 8.18
CA ILE A 13 5.90 12.00 7.39
C ILE A 13 6.16 12.24 5.90
N ALA A 14 7.28 12.89 5.54
CA ALA A 14 7.60 13.23 4.15
C ALA A 14 7.71 11.98 3.27
N HIS A 15 8.50 10.99 3.68
CA HIS A 15 8.64 9.75 2.91
C HIS A 15 7.33 8.95 2.85
N THR A 16 6.52 8.98 3.90
CA THR A 16 5.20 8.35 3.93
C THR A 16 4.27 8.96 2.89
N TYR A 17 4.17 10.29 2.81
CA TYR A 17 3.35 10.97 1.80
C TYR A 17 3.89 10.78 0.38
N ILE A 18 5.22 10.83 0.19
CA ILE A 18 5.84 10.60 -1.13
C ILE A 18 5.53 9.17 -1.60
N ALA A 19 5.67 8.16 -0.73
CA ALA A 19 5.33 6.78 -1.04
C ALA A 19 3.85 6.67 -1.46
N ARG A 20 2.94 7.28 -0.70
CA ARG A 20 1.51 7.33 -1.02
C ARG A 20 1.26 7.94 -2.40
N GLU A 21 1.80 9.12 -2.68
CA GLU A 21 1.56 9.80 -3.94
C GLU A 21 2.11 9.00 -5.14
N LYS A 22 3.31 8.43 -4.99
CA LYS A 22 3.94 7.58 -6.01
C LYS A 22 3.12 6.34 -6.31
N LEU A 23 2.57 5.69 -5.28
CA LEU A 23 1.68 4.54 -5.42
C LEU A 23 0.37 4.92 -6.12
N ILE A 24 -0.26 6.02 -5.72
CA ILE A 24 -1.49 6.52 -6.36
C ILE A 24 -1.25 6.82 -7.84
N LYS A 25 -0.19 7.56 -8.16
CA LYS A 25 0.18 7.88 -9.55
C LYS A 25 0.49 6.62 -10.36
N GLY A 26 1.23 5.67 -9.79
CA GLY A 26 1.58 4.42 -10.46
C GLY A 26 0.36 3.54 -10.73
N ALA A 27 -0.55 3.42 -9.76
CA ALA A 27 -1.79 2.66 -9.93
C ALA A 27 -2.71 3.32 -10.97
N ASN A 28 -2.83 4.65 -10.95
CA ASN A 28 -3.63 5.38 -11.92
C ASN A 28 -3.10 5.20 -13.35
N ALA A 29 -1.77 5.20 -13.54
CA ALA A 29 -1.16 4.90 -14.83
C ALA A 29 -1.48 3.49 -15.35
N LEU A 30 -1.72 2.54 -14.44
CA LEU A 30 -2.10 1.16 -14.74
C LEU A 30 -3.63 0.96 -14.74
N ASN A 31 -4.43 2.03 -14.59
CA ASN A 31 -5.90 1.98 -14.44
C ASN A 31 -6.36 1.09 -13.27
N TYR A 32 -5.61 1.08 -12.16
CA TYR A 32 -5.97 0.39 -10.93
C TYR A 32 -6.55 1.36 -9.89
N ALA A 33 -7.53 0.89 -9.13
CA ALA A 33 -8.05 1.63 -7.99
C ALA A 33 -7.12 1.33 -6.80
N ILE A 34 -6.55 2.39 -6.20
CA ILE A 34 -5.70 2.25 -5.02
C ILE A 34 -6.13 3.19 -3.91
N LYS A 35 -6.16 2.65 -2.69
CA LYS A 35 -6.31 3.42 -1.45
C LYS A 35 -5.05 3.26 -0.61
N VAL A 36 -4.50 4.37 -0.14
CA VAL A 36 -3.29 4.36 0.68
C VAL A 36 -3.58 5.02 2.03
N GLU A 37 -3.52 4.21 3.07
CA GLU A 37 -3.47 4.65 4.46
C GLU A 37 -2.03 5.01 4.83
N THR A 38 -1.87 6.06 5.62
CA THR A 38 -0.55 6.53 6.06
C THR A 38 -0.48 6.44 7.58
N GLN A 39 0.47 5.66 8.11
CA GLN A 39 0.71 5.55 9.54
C GLN A 39 2.08 6.15 9.88
N GLY A 40 2.10 7.16 10.74
CA GLY A 40 3.32 7.84 11.16
C GLY A 40 3.31 8.23 12.63
N THR A 41 4.30 9.01 13.03
CA THR A 41 4.43 9.51 14.41
C THR A 41 3.27 10.42 14.83
N ILE A 42 2.60 11.06 13.87
CA ILE A 42 1.42 11.91 14.10
C ILE A 42 0.11 11.12 14.19
N GLY A 43 0.13 9.82 13.90
CA GLY A 43 -1.05 8.94 13.89
C GLY A 43 -1.32 8.31 12.52
N THR A 44 -2.53 7.76 12.40
CA THR A 44 -3.06 7.15 11.18
C THR A 44 -3.93 8.17 10.43
N GLU A 45 -3.65 8.33 9.15
CA GLU A 45 -4.44 9.14 8.23
C GLU A 45 -4.92 8.29 7.06
N ASN A 46 -6.05 8.67 6.46
CA ASN A 46 -6.67 7.94 5.36
C ASN A 46 -6.92 6.46 5.73
N GLU A 47 -7.39 6.22 6.96
CA GLU A 47 -7.63 4.86 7.45
C GLU A 47 -8.51 4.06 6.49
N LEU A 48 -8.07 2.84 6.17
CA LEU A 48 -8.80 1.92 5.32
C LEU A 48 -10.04 1.44 6.06
N THR A 49 -11.20 1.51 5.42
CA THR A 49 -12.43 0.95 5.98
C THR A 49 -12.45 -0.57 5.76
N PRO A 50 -13.17 -1.33 6.61
CA PRO A 50 -13.29 -2.77 6.41
C PRO A 50 -13.91 -3.14 5.05
N ASP A 51 -14.81 -2.30 4.53
CA ASP A 51 -15.41 -2.48 3.20
C ASP A 51 -14.37 -2.38 2.07
N GLU A 52 -13.47 -1.40 2.14
CA GLU A 52 -12.39 -1.25 1.16
C GLU A 52 -11.38 -2.39 1.22
N ILE A 53 -11.07 -2.89 2.42
CA ILE A 53 -10.22 -4.07 2.61
C ILE A 53 -10.90 -5.33 2.04
N ALA A 54 -12.22 -5.47 2.23
CA ALA A 54 -12.99 -6.58 1.69
C ALA A 54 -13.07 -6.54 0.16
N ALA A 55 -13.26 -5.36 -0.42
CA ALA A 55 -13.27 -5.13 -1.87
C ALA A 55 -11.87 -5.18 -2.51
N ALA A 56 -10.80 -5.14 -1.72
CA ALA A 56 -9.43 -5.22 -2.19
C ALA A 56 -9.12 -6.63 -2.72
N ASP A 57 -8.46 -6.66 -3.87
CA ASP A 57 -7.86 -7.85 -4.44
C ASP A 57 -6.55 -8.17 -3.70
N VAL A 58 -5.77 -7.13 -3.37
CA VAL A 58 -4.48 -7.26 -2.69
C VAL A 58 -4.23 -6.13 -1.70
N VAL A 59 -3.53 -6.49 -0.62
CA VAL A 59 -3.06 -5.57 0.42
C VAL A 59 -1.56 -5.37 0.26
N ILE A 60 -1.12 -4.12 0.13
CA ILE A 60 0.30 -3.75 0.04
C ILE A 60 0.72 -3.08 1.35
N LEU A 61 1.70 -3.64 2.04
CA LEU A 61 2.28 -3.05 3.24
C LEU A 61 3.62 -2.44 2.85
N ALA A 62 3.60 -1.18 2.42
CA ALA A 62 4.78 -0.38 2.13
C ALA A 62 5.28 0.26 3.44
N ILE A 63 5.87 -0.55 4.31
CA ILE A 63 6.18 -0.17 5.69
C ILE A 63 7.64 -0.47 6.04
N ASP A 64 8.26 0.42 6.81
CA ASP A 64 9.58 0.23 7.43
C ASP A 64 9.47 -0.09 8.93
N ILE A 65 8.29 0.17 9.50
CA ILE A 65 7.93 -0.13 10.89
C ILE A 65 6.77 -1.10 10.98
N LYS A 66 6.58 -1.67 12.15
CA LYS A 66 5.36 -2.40 12.47
C LYS A 66 4.19 -1.43 12.56
N ILE A 67 3.13 -1.73 11.82
CA ILE A 67 1.88 -0.97 11.83
C ILE A 67 0.86 -1.58 12.78
N THR A 68 -0.11 -0.78 13.19
CA THR A 68 -1.25 -1.23 13.99
C THR A 68 -2.39 -1.63 13.04
N GLY A 69 -3.18 -2.65 13.42
CA GLY A 69 -4.34 -3.08 12.63
C GLY A 69 -4.02 -4.05 11.49
N GLU A 70 -2.82 -4.64 11.45
CA GLU A 70 -2.44 -5.62 10.43
C GLU A 70 -3.38 -6.85 10.43
N GLU A 71 -3.99 -7.16 11.56
CA GLU A 71 -5.02 -8.20 11.73
C GLU A 71 -6.23 -8.03 10.80
N ARG A 72 -6.57 -6.79 10.42
CA ARG A 72 -7.71 -6.48 9.53
C ARG A 72 -7.48 -7.01 8.11
N PHE A 73 -6.23 -7.24 7.73
CA PHE A 73 -5.84 -7.76 6.42
C PHE A 73 -5.72 -9.28 6.40
N LYS A 74 -5.93 -9.95 7.54
CA LYS A 74 -5.79 -11.41 7.66
C LYS A 74 -6.74 -12.12 6.70
N GLY A 75 -6.20 -13.01 5.87
CA GLY A 75 -6.97 -13.77 4.87
C GLY A 75 -6.99 -13.13 3.48
N LYS A 76 -6.44 -11.93 3.31
CA LYS A 76 -6.16 -11.33 1.99
C LYS A 76 -4.70 -11.61 1.57
N PRO A 77 -4.39 -11.59 0.27
CA PRO A 77 -3.01 -11.64 -0.18
C PRO A 77 -2.31 -10.34 0.24
N ILE A 78 -1.29 -10.47 1.08
CA ILE A 78 -0.51 -9.35 1.63
C ILE A 78 0.88 -9.36 1.00
N VAL A 79 1.26 -8.22 0.40
CA VAL A 79 2.62 -7.99 -0.13
C VAL A 79 3.32 -6.97 0.74
N ARG A 80 4.38 -7.39 1.42
CA ARG A 80 5.19 -6.52 2.29
C ARG A 80 6.41 -6.00 1.54
N VAL A 81 6.65 -4.70 1.61
CA VAL A 81 7.77 -4.05 0.93
C VAL A 81 8.22 -2.81 1.71
N LYS A 82 9.48 -2.40 1.53
CA LYS A 82 9.96 -1.13 2.09
C LYS A 82 9.35 0.05 1.33
N THR A 83 9.07 1.14 2.04
CA THR A 83 8.64 2.43 1.46
C THR A 83 9.57 2.92 0.36
N GLU A 84 10.89 2.70 0.49
CA GLU A 84 11.85 3.13 -0.52
C GLU A 84 11.61 2.49 -1.90
N VAL A 85 11.19 1.22 -1.95
CA VAL A 85 10.96 0.49 -3.21
C VAL A 85 9.81 1.11 -3.98
N VAL A 86 8.72 1.44 -3.29
CA VAL A 86 7.54 2.07 -3.92
C VAL A 86 7.81 3.53 -4.31
N ILE A 87 8.73 4.21 -3.63
CA ILE A 87 9.16 5.56 -4.02
C ILE A 87 10.01 5.51 -5.29
N LYS A 88 10.98 4.58 -5.37
CA LYS A 88 11.91 4.45 -6.50
C LYS A 88 11.24 3.88 -7.76
N SER A 89 10.31 2.94 -7.62
CA SER A 89 9.72 2.23 -8.77
C SER A 89 8.29 1.76 -8.48
N PRO A 90 7.30 2.67 -8.35
CA PRO A 90 5.92 2.32 -8.02
C PRO A 90 5.25 1.48 -9.10
N ILE A 91 5.40 1.86 -10.39
CA ILE A 91 4.74 1.18 -11.51
C ILE A 91 5.22 -0.26 -11.63
N LYS A 92 6.54 -0.46 -11.76
CA LYS A 92 7.13 -1.82 -11.84
C LYS A 92 6.75 -2.69 -10.66
N PHE A 93 6.68 -2.11 -9.46
CA PHE A 93 6.26 -2.84 -8.28
C PHE A 93 4.79 -3.29 -8.38
N LEU A 94 3.89 -2.38 -8.76
CA LEU A 94 2.47 -2.68 -8.93
C LEU A 94 2.22 -3.70 -10.04
N GLU A 95 2.92 -3.61 -11.18
CA GLU A 95 2.87 -4.62 -12.24
C GLU A 95 3.32 -5.99 -11.75
N LYS A 96 4.40 -6.05 -10.95
CA LYS A 96 4.88 -7.30 -10.37
C LYS A 96 3.87 -7.91 -9.40
N VAL A 97 3.23 -7.08 -8.57
CA VAL A 97 2.16 -7.51 -7.67
C VAL A 97 0.98 -8.06 -8.48
N ALA A 98 0.51 -7.32 -9.48
CA ALA A 98 -0.58 -7.74 -10.33
C ALA A 98 -0.29 -9.06 -11.07
N SER A 99 0.93 -9.20 -11.61
CA SER A 99 1.37 -10.43 -12.27
C SER A 99 1.44 -11.63 -11.31
N SER A 100 1.81 -11.40 -10.05
CA SER A 100 1.87 -12.47 -9.04
C SER A 100 0.48 -12.94 -8.61
N LEU A 101 -0.54 -12.08 -8.71
CA LEU A 101 -1.93 -12.42 -8.41
C LEU A 101 -2.60 -13.14 -9.60
N ALA A 102 -2.27 -12.75 -10.83
CA ALA A 102 -2.82 -13.36 -12.04
C ALA A 102 -2.30 -14.79 -12.31
N GLY A 103 -1.21 -15.19 -11.66
CA GLY A 103 -0.59 -16.51 -11.82
C GLY A 103 -0.92 -17.52 -10.70
N ALA A 104 -1.78 -17.16 -9.75
CA ALA A 104 -2.15 -17.99 -8.60
C ALA A 104 -3.54 -18.63 -8.77
#